data_AF-A0A5N5WME4-F1
#
_entry.id   AF-A0A5N5WME4-F1
#
_cell.length_a   1.000
_cell.length_b   1.000
_cell.length_c   1.000
_cell.angle_alpha   90.00
_cell.angle_beta   90.00
_cell.angle_gamma   90.00
#
_symmetry.space_group_name_H-M   'P 1'
#
loop_
_entity.id
_entity.type
_entity.pdbx_description
1 polymer ?
#
loop_
_entity_poly.entity_id
_entity_poly.type
_entity_poly.pdbx_seq_one_letter_code
_entity_poly.pdbx_strand_id
1 'polypeptide(L)'
;MSKTSTRGVGDTVNDVAQPPKLSQRYADESYKLFSKLTVTGPTPAEALKIRNKCLWRILPFLCIGYHIMYVDKQTLGNSAILGNMDDAHLNSSQYNWLSSIFYFGYLLAEWPQNWALQRFPVVKWLAGNLIVWGGITLLHIPCNSFATLFVVRFFLGIAEACIVPAFLLILSMFFTYQEQAVLMPIMWSIGNASPIASVITDGVTVVFGLAVWLFFPDNPLRAGFLTPEERAQAILRIKDNHSGIEQKHFKKYQFMEALKDPKSWLFFLHAWSQEMANGMTNQYSLIINSFGRYVL
;
A
#
# COMPACT_ATOMS: atom_id res chain seq x y z
N MET A 1 5.07 16.90 -73.40
CA MET A 1 3.75 16.25 -73.49
C MET A 1 3.59 15.37 -72.25
N SER A 2 3.02 15.91 -71.17
CA SER A 2 1.60 15.80 -70.81
C SER A 2 1.12 14.35 -70.68
N LYS A 3 0.92 13.88 -69.44
CA LYS A 3 -0.40 13.56 -68.88
C LYS A 3 -0.31 13.19 -67.41
N THR A 4 -0.89 14.05 -66.58
CA THR A 4 -1.40 13.80 -65.23
C THR A 4 -2.59 12.82 -65.31
N SER A 5 -2.69 11.85 -64.38
CA SER A 5 -3.98 11.29 -63.98
C SER A 5 -3.89 10.69 -62.58
N THR A 6 -4.83 11.14 -61.75
CA THR A 6 -5.12 10.84 -60.35
C THR A 6 -5.66 9.43 -60.12
N ARG A 7 -5.29 8.81 -58.99
CA ARG A 7 -5.96 7.71 -58.25
C ARG A 7 -5.04 7.36 -57.06
N GLY A 8 -5.44 7.26 -55.81
CA GLY A 8 -6.67 7.46 -55.07
C GLY A 8 -6.28 7.33 -53.59
N VAL A 9 -6.81 8.21 -52.74
CA VAL A 9 -6.67 8.13 -51.29
C VAL A 9 -7.51 6.95 -50.81
N GLY A 10 -6.86 5.95 -50.22
CA GLY A 10 -7.52 4.79 -49.65
C GLY A 10 -6.61 3.58 -49.73
N ASP A 11 -6.01 3.21 -48.59
CA ASP A 11 -5.56 1.87 -48.19
C ASP A 11 -4.34 1.95 -47.25
N THR A 12 -4.53 2.51 -46.05
CA THR A 12 -3.55 2.40 -44.96
C THR A 12 -4.21 2.16 -43.60
N VAL A 13 -5.05 1.12 -43.47
CA VAL A 13 -5.40 0.58 -42.14
C VAL A 13 -5.76 -0.90 -42.28
N ASN A 14 -4.78 -1.81 -42.31
CA ASN A 14 -5.00 -3.24 -42.02
C ASN A 14 -3.69 -4.01 -41.80
N ASP A 15 -2.78 -3.47 -40.99
CA ASP A 15 -1.66 -4.25 -40.44
C ASP A 15 -1.49 -3.93 -38.95
N VAL A 16 -2.49 -4.31 -38.15
CA VAL A 16 -2.31 -4.43 -36.70
C VAL A 16 -1.71 -5.81 -36.46
N ALA A 17 -0.38 -5.87 -36.44
CA ALA A 17 0.37 -7.06 -36.08
C ALA A 17 -0.22 -7.68 -34.79
N GLN A 18 -0.68 -8.93 -34.88
CA GLN A 18 -1.14 -9.64 -33.68
C GLN A 18 0.00 -9.69 -32.66
N PRO A 19 -0.25 -9.34 -31.38
CA PRO A 19 0.80 -9.36 -30.39
C PRO A 19 1.34 -10.79 -30.22
N PRO A 20 2.66 -10.97 -30.05
CA PRO A 20 3.27 -12.29 -29.95
C PRO A 20 2.57 -13.12 -28.87
N LYS A 21 2.25 -14.38 -29.21
CA LYS A 21 1.60 -15.33 -28.29
C LYS A 21 2.58 -15.68 -27.16
N LEU A 22 2.51 -14.96 -26.05
CA LEU A 22 3.20 -15.33 -24.82
C LEU A 22 2.59 -16.62 -24.28
N SER A 23 3.43 -17.56 -23.81
CA SER A 23 2.93 -18.81 -23.20
C SER A 23 1.96 -18.47 -22.06
N GLN A 24 0.85 -19.20 -21.94
CA GLN A 24 -0.23 -18.95 -20.96
C GLN A 24 0.28 -18.80 -19.50
N ARG A 25 1.47 -19.36 -19.19
CA ARG A 25 2.16 -19.27 -17.90
C ARG A 25 2.64 -17.85 -17.53
N TYR A 26 2.88 -16.97 -18.51
CA TYR A 26 3.32 -15.58 -18.32
C TYR A 26 2.29 -14.55 -18.80
N ALA A 27 1.12 -15.01 -19.23
CA ALA A 27 0.05 -14.15 -19.70
C ALA A 27 -0.72 -13.55 -18.51
N ASP A 28 -0.47 -12.27 -18.24
CA ASP A 28 -1.19 -11.47 -17.24
C ASP A 28 -2.70 -11.48 -17.50
N GLU A 29 -3.50 -11.26 -16.45
CA GLU A 29 -4.95 -11.18 -16.58
C GLU A 29 -5.39 -10.12 -17.61
N SER A 30 -4.59 -9.06 -17.79
CA SER A 30 -4.75 -8.06 -18.85
C SER A 30 -4.61 -8.65 -20.26
N TYR A 31 -3.66 -9.56 -20.51
CA TYR A 31 -3.50 -10.21 -21.82
C TYR A 31 -4.70 -11.10 -22.15
N LYS A 32 -5.26 -11.80 -21.14
CA LYS A 32 -6.49 -12.58 -21.30
C LYS A 32 -7.70 -11.71 -21.63
N LEU A 33 -7.77 -10.49 -21.10
CA LEU A 33 -8.83 -9.53 -21.44
C LEU A 33 -8.64 -8.95 -22.86
N PHE A 34 -7.42 -8.55 -23.23
CA PHE A 34 -7.12 -8.04 -24.57
C PHE A 34 -7.31 -9.08 -25.68
N SER A 35 -7.22 -10.38 -25.36
CA SER A 35 -7.58 -11.44 -26.31
C SER A 35 -9.08 -11.54 -26.61
N LYS A 36 -9.94 -10.94 -25.77
CA LYS A 36 -11.41 -11.03 -25.87
C LYS A 36 -12.08 -9.74 -26.34
N LEU A 37 -11.44 -8.58 -26.19
CA LEU A 37 -12.03 -7.26 -26.45
C LEU A 37 -11.01 -6.36 -27.16
N THR A 38 -11.27 -6.05 -28.43
CA THR A 38 -10.53 -5.04 -29.18
C THR A 38 -11.13 -3.67 -28.88
N VAL A 39 -10.59 -2.98 -27.87
CA VAL A 39 -11.06 -1.64 -27.48
C VAL A 39 -10.05 -0.60 -27.95
N THR A 40 -10.53 0.41 -28.69
CA THR A 40 -9.74 1.58 -29.08
C THR A 40 -9.31 2.35 -27.83
N GLY A 41 -8.08 2.88 -27.82
CA GLY A 41 -7.54 3.63 -26.68
C GLY A 41 -8.47 4.77 -26.24
N PRO A 42 -8.61 5.01 -24.93
CA PRO A 42 -9.54 6.02 -24.42
C PRO A 42 -9.17 7.42 -24.91
N THR A 43 -10.17 8.24 -25.24
CA THR A 43 -9.93 9.67 -25.48
C THR A 43 -9.45 10.35 -24.18
N PRO A 44 -8.67 11.45 -24.25
CA PRO A 44 -8.16 12.14 -23.06
C PRO A 44 -9.27 12.53 -22.05
N ALA A 45 -10.46 12.90 -22.56
CA ALA A 45 -11.60 13.26 -21.73
C ALA A 45 -12.25 12.05 -21.02
N GLU A 46 -12.31 10.90 -21.68
CA GLU A 46 -12.82 9.66 -21.09
C GLU A 46 -11.86 9.09 -20.04
N ALA A 47 -10.55 9.15 -20.32
CA ALA A 47 -9.52 8.74 -19.36
C ALA A 47 -9.60 9.54 -18.05
N LEU A 48 -9.88 10.85 -18.12
CA LEU A 48 -10.08 11.70 -16.95
C LEU A 48 -11.36 11.36 -16.17
N LYS A 49 -12.46 11.01 -16.84
CA LYS A 49 -13.70 10.59 -16.17
C LYS A 49 -13.50 9.28 -15.42
N ILE A 50 -12.86 8.30 -16.06
CA ILE A 50 -12.52 7.00 -15.45
C ILE A 50 -11.58 7.20 -14.27
N ARG A 51 -10.52 8.02 -14.44
CA ARG A 51 -9.62 8.41 -13.36
C ARG A 51 -10.40 8.97 -12.16
N ASN A 52 -11.22 10.00 -12.38
CA ASN A 52 -11.92 10.67 -11.30
C ASN A 52 -12.88 9.70 -10.58
N LYS A 53 -13.52 8.78 -11.32
CA LYS A 53 -14.35 7.72 -10.74
C LYS A 53 -13.54 6.77 -9.85
N CYS A 54 -12.34 6.35 -10.29
CA CYS A 54 -11.42 5.55 -9.49
C CYS A 54 -10.91 6.33 -8.26
N LEU A 55 -10.49 7.60 -8.44
CA LEU A 55 -10.03 8.47 -7.36
C LEU A 55 -11.07 8.58 -6.24
N TRP A 56 -12.31 8.97 -6.58
CA TRP A 56 -13.37 9.16 -5.58
C TRP A 56 -13.76 7.89 -4.82
N ARG A 57 -13.51 6.71 -5.40
CA ARG A 57 -13.89 5.43 -4.79
C ARG A 57 -12.75 4.72 -4.09
N ILE A 58 -11.50 4.95 -4.48
CA ILE A 58 -10.34 4.23 -3.95
C ILE A 58 -9.56 5.10 -2.97
N LEU A 59 -9.35 6.37 -3.32
CA LEU A 59 -8.52 7.27 -2.52
C LEU A 59 -9.02 7.46 -1.09
N PRO A 60 -10.34 7.64 -0.82
CA PRO A 60 -10.81 7.77 0.56
C PRO A 60 -10.47 6.56 1.44
N PHE A 61 -10.59 5.34 0.90
CA PHE A 61 -10.23 4.13 1.64
C PHE A 61 -8.72 4.08 1.93
N LEU A 62 -7.89 4.40 0.95
CA LEU A 62 -6.44 4.43 1.16
C LEU A 62 -6.04 5.50 2.18
N CYS A 63 -6.63 6.70 2.09
CA CYS A 63 -6.36 7.79 3.03
C CYS A 63 -6.82 7.45 4.45
N ILE A 64 -8.03 6.89 4.62
CA ILE A 64 -8.53 6.48 5.95
C ILE A 64 -7.67 5.35 6.51
N GLY A 65 -7.37 4.32 5.71
CA GLY A 65 -6.55 3.20 6.15
C GLY A 65 -5.14 3.63 6.56
N TYR A 66 -4.51 4.51 5.78
CA TYR A 66 -3.20 5.07 6.12
C TYR A 66 -3.25 5.97 7.36
N HIS A 67 -4.34 6.73 7.54
CA HIS A 67 -4.55 7.56 8.72
C HIS A 67 -4.66 6.71 9.99
N ILE A 68 -5.49 5.67 9.99
CA ILE A 68 -5.65 4.75 11.13
C ILE A 68 -4.29 4.11 11.48
N MET A 69 -3.52 3.66 10.49
CA MET A 69 -2.17 3.10 10.70
C MET A 69 -1.24 4.10 11.38
N TYR A 70 -1.23 5.36 10.95
CA TYR A 70 -0.35 6.37 11.52
C TYR A 70 -0.76 6.75 12.96
N VAL A 71 -2.06 6.79 13.24
CA VAL A 71 -2.58 7.04 14.60
C VAL A 71 -2.12 5.96 15.59
N ASP A 72 -2.12 4.68 15.20
CA ASP A 72 -1.64 3.59 16.06
C ASP A 72 -0.14 3.74 16.38
N LYS A 73 0.69 4.06 15.38
CA LYS A 73 2.13 4.30 15.61
C LYS A 73 2.40 5.44 16.60
N GLN A 74 1.59 6.51 16.55
CA GLN A 74 1.71 7.65 17.46
C GLN A 74 1.12 7.36 18.85
N THR A 75 0.20 6.39 18.96
CA THR A 75 -0.49 6.06 20.21
C THR A 75 0.49 5.64 21.31
N LEU A 76 1.55 4.89 21.00
CA LEU A 76 2.54 4.50 22.01
C LEU A 76 3.28 5.72 22.58
N GLY A 77 3.73 6.63 21.71
CA GLY A 77 4.41 7.87 22.10
C GLY A 77 3.54 8.78 22.96
N ASN A 78 2.25 8.88 22.64
CA ASN A 78 1.27 9.64 23.42
C ASN A 78 0.93 8.94 24.75
N SER A 79 0.83 7.62 24.75
CA SER A 79 0.51 6.82 25.96
C SER A 79 1.66 6.83 26.98
N ALA A 80 2.91 6.99 26.53
CA ALA A 80 4.05 7.18 27.43
C ALA A 80 3.98 8.50 28.21
N ILE A 81 3.38 9.55 27.62
CA ILE A 81 3.14 10.82 28.31
C ILE A 81 1.94 10.71 29.26
N LEU A 82 0.93 9.93 28.90
CA LEU A 82 -0.33 9.74 29.66
C LEU A 82 -0.21 8.82 30.89
N GLY A 83 0.97 8.26 31.19
CA GLY A 83 1.19 7.50 32.42
C GLY A 83 1.24 5.97 32.28
N ASN A 84 1.23 5.40 31.06
CA ASN A 84 1.33 3.94 30.86
C ASN A 84 2.62 3.33 31.49
N MET A 85 3.68 4.12 31.63
CA MET A 85 4.91 3.68 32.31
C MET A 85 4.70 3.49 33.82
N ASP A 86 3.85 4.31 34.43
CA ASP A 86 3.54 4.26 35.86
C ASP A 86 2.52 3.14 36.16
N ASP A 87 1.51 2.96 35.29
CA ASP A 87 0.47 1.91 35.42
C ASP A 87 1.01 0.49 35.19
N ALA A 88 1.97 0.31 34.27
CA ALA A 88 2.55 -1.00 33.95
C ALA A 88 3.90 -1.26 34.66
N HIS A 89 4.34 -0.37 35.56
CA HIS A 89 5.61 -0.45 36.29
C HIS A 89 6.84 -0.69 35.38
N LEU A 90 6.94 0.05 34.28
CA LEU A 90 7.97 -0.15 33.26
C LEU A 90 9.21 0.72 33.50
N ASN A 91 10.40 0.12 33.40
CA ASN A 91 11.66 0.87 33.34
C ASN A 91 11.85 1.50 31.95
N SER A 92 12.56 2.63 31.85
CA SER A 92 12.92 3.29 30.59
C SER A 92 13.59 2.34 29.59
N SER A 93 14.43 1.41 30.07
CA SER A 93 15.04 0.38 29.22
C SER A 93 14.01 -0.61 28.66
N GLN A 94 13.03 -1.03 29.47
CA GLN A 94 11.96 -1.92 29.05
C GLN A 94 11.03 -1.26 28.02
N TYR A 95 10.71 0.02 28.20
CA TYR A 95 9.92 0.78 27.22
C TYR A 95 10.63 0.87 25.86
N ASN A 96 11.94 1.09 25.85
CA ASN A 96 12.72 1.10 24.60
C ASN A 96 12.67 -0.27 23.90
N TRP A 97 12.82 -1.37 24.65
CA TRP A 97 12.68 -2.72 24.11
C TRP A 97 11.27 -3.01 23.57
N LEU A 98 10.21 -2.51 24.21
CA LEU A 98 8.83 -2.61 23.73
C LEU A 98 8.61 -1.87 22.40
N SER A 99 9.29 -0.75 22.20
CA SER A 99 9.27 -0.04 20.93
C SER A 99 10.03 -0.80 19.85
N SER A 100 11.20 -1.37 20.19
CA SER A 100 12.04 -2.10 19.23
C SER A 100 11.45 -3.45 18.79
N ILE A 101 10.82 -4.21 19.70
CA ILE A 101 10.29 -5.54 19.37
C ILE A 101 9.20 -5.52 18.29
N PHE A 102 8.43 -4.43 18.24
CA PHE A 102 7.48 -4.17 17.17
C PHE A 102 8.17 -4.14 15.80
N TYR A 103 9.27 -3.37 15.66
CA TYR A 103 10.02 -3.28 14.40
C TYR A 103 10.72 -4.59 14.02
N PHE A 104 11.15 -5.39 15.01
CA PHE A 104 11.66 -6.74 14.73
C PHE A 104 10.58 -7.66 14.18
N GLY A 105 9.37 -7.63 14.74
CA GLY A 105 8.22 -8.35 14.20
C GLY A 105 7.86 -7.90 12.78
N TYR A 106 7.87 -6.59 12.55
CA TYR A 106 7.64 -5.97 11.24
C TYR A 106 8.66 -6.49 10.21
N LEU A 107 9.96 -6.41 10.52
CA LEU A 107 11.04 -6.85 9.64
C LEU A 107 10.94 -8.34 9.26
N LEU A 108 10.64 -9.21 10.24
CA LEU A 108 10.46 -10.64 10.01
C LEU A 108 9.27 -10.94 9.11
N ALA A 109 8.18 -10.19 9.29
CA ALA A 109 6.95 -10.39 8.52
C ALA A 109 6.97 -9.75 7.14
N GLU A 110 7.83 -8.77 6.91
CA GLU A 110 7.86 -8.02 5.65
C GLU A 110 8.10 -8.92 4.45
N TRP A 111 9.04 -9.86 4.54
CA TRP A 111 9.28 -10.82 3.46
C TRP A 111 8.10 -11.78 3.18
N PRO A 112 7.60 -12.56 4.16
CA PRO A 112 6.48 -13.49 3.92
C PRO A 112 5.19 -12.76 3.55
N GLN A 113 4.91 -11.58 4.11
CA GLN A 113 3.73 -10.79 3.79
C GLN A 113 3.78 -10.25 2.36
N ASN A 114 4.93 -9.74 1.90
CA ASN A 114 5.08 -9.31 0.51
C ASN A 114 4.95 -10.48 -0.48
N TRP A 115 5.48 -11.65 -0.12
CA TRP A 115 5.28 -12.86 -0.91
C TRP A 115 3.81 -13.31 -0.94
N ALA A 116 3.08 -13.18 0.18
CA ALA A 116 1.66 -13.48 0.26
C ALA A 116 0.82 -12.52 -0.61
N LEU A 117 1.13 -11.22 -0.60
CA LEU A 117 0.47 -10.20 -1.42
C LEU A 117 0.58 -10.46 -2.92
N GLN A 118 1.65 -11.11 -3.39
CA GLN A 118 1.80 -11.49 -4.80
C GLN A 118 0.95 -12.70 -5.19
N ARG A 119 0.57 -13.54 -4.22
CA ARG A 119 -0.09 -14.84 -4.47
C ARG A 119 -1.59 -14.83 -4.18
N PHE A 120 -2.01 -14.05 -3.18
CA PHE A 120 -3.39 -13.91 -2.76
C PHE A 120 -4.01 -12.61 -3.30
N PRO A 121 -5.35 -12.54 -3.41
CA PRO A 121 -6.03 -11.29 -3.71
C PRO A 121 -5.64 -10.20 -2.69
N VAL A 122 -5.00 -9.14 -3.19
CA VAL A 122 -4.36 -8.07 -2.40
C VAL A 122 -5.31 -7.48 -1.36
N VAL A 123 -6.55 -7.19 -1.76
CA VAL A 123 -7.53 -6.50 -0.91
C VAL A 123 -8.06 -7.41 0.19
N LYS A 124 -8.42 -8.65 -0.11
CA LYS A 124 -8.84 -9.62 0.93
C LYS A 124 -7.72 -9.94 1.90
N TRP A 125 -6.48 -10.06 1.42
CA TRP A 125 -5.33 -10.26 2.29
C TRP A 125 -5.12 -9.06 3.21
N LEU A 126 -5.18 -7.85 2.67
CA LEU A 126 -5.13 -6.61 3.42
C LEU A 126 -6.25 -6.53 4.47
N ALA A 127 -7.50 -6.81 4.09
CA ALA A 127 -8.65 -6.77 4.99
C ALA A 127 -8.53 -7.79 6.13
N GLY A 128 -8.06 -9.01 5.83
CA GLY A 128 -7.78 -10.01 6.86
C GLY A 128 -6.71 -9.56 7.84
N ASN A 129 -5.62 -8.97 7.36
CA ASN A 129 -4.58 -8.43 8.24
C ASN A 129 -5.07 -7.23 9.05
N LEU A 130 -5.91 -6.34 8.49
CA LEU A 130 -6.52 -5.23 9.24
C LEU A 130 -7.40 -5.72 10.40
N ILE A 131 -8.15 -6.82 10.21
CA ILE A 131 -8.97 -7.42 11.27
C ILE A 131 -8.08 -8.06 12.35
N VAL A 132 -7.03 -8.78 11.95
CA VAL A 132 -6.06 -9.38 12.89
C VAL A 132 -5.35 -8.28 13.69
N TRP A 133 -4.92 -7.22 13.02
CA TRP A 133 -4.30 -6.06 13.64
C TRP A 133 -5.23 -5.41 14.67
N GLY A 134 -6.47 -5.07 14.30
CA GLY A 134 -7.45 -4.52 15.25
C GLY A 134 -7.81 -5.48 16.40
N GLY A 135 -7.78 -6.80 16.16
CA GLY A 135 -7.94 -7.78 17.23
C GLY A 135 -6.77 -7.78 18.23
N ILE A 136 -5.54 -7.64 17.74
CA ILE A 136 -4.34 -7.57 18.58
C ILE A 136 -4.28 -6.25 19.34
N THR A 137 -4.74 -5.12 18.77
CA THR A 137 -4.81 -3.86 19.51
C THR A 137 -5.78 -3.94 20.68
N LEU A 138 -6.96 -4.57 20.50
CA LEU A 138 -7.90 -4.83 21.62
C LEU A 138 -7.31 -5.73 22.72
N LEU A 139 -6.41 -6.66 22.37
CA LEU A 139 -5.70 -7.50 23.33
C LEU A 139 -4.67 -6.72 24.17
N HIS A 140 -4.33 -5.47 23.81
CA HIS A 140 -3.46 -4.63 24.66
C HIS A 140 -4.16 -4.14 25.93
N ILE A 141 -5.49 -4.01 25.92
CA ILE A 141 -6.26 -3.46 27.06
C ILE A 141 -6.02 -4.23 28.38
N PRO A 142 -6.06 -5.58 28.42
CA PRO A 142 -5.80 -6.33 29.65
C PRO A 142 -4.30 -6.53 29.97
N CYS A 143 -3.37 -6.03 29.17
CA CYS A 143 -1.95 -6.35 29.31
C CYS A 143 -1.23 -5.44 30.32
N ASN A 144 -1.16 -5.87 31.59
CA ASN A 144 -0.53 -5.11 32.69
C ASN A 144 0.91 -5.57 33.04
N SER A 145 1.57 -6.31 32.16
CA SER A 145 2.94 -6.82 32.41
C SER A 145 3.86 -6.58 31.21
N PHE A 146 5.14 -6.36 31.48
CA PHE A 146 6.17 -6.25 30.45
C PHE A 146 6.15 -7.45 29.50
N ALA A 147 6.05 -8.68 30.03
CA ALA A 147 6.09 -9.89 29.21
C ALA A 147 4.88 -10.00 28.28
N THR A 148 3.67 -9.66 28.77
CA THR A 148 2.45 -9.71 27.96
C THR A 148 2.47 -8.62 26.88
N LEU A 149 2.89 -7.40 27.23
CA LEU A 149 3.05 -6.30 26.27
C LEU A 149 4.10 -6.64 25.21
N PHE A 150 5.20 -7.28 25.60
CA PHE A 150 6.28 -7.66 24.68
C PHE A 150 5.79 -8.63 23.59
N VAL A 151 5.03 -9.66 23.99
CA VAL A 151 4.49 -10.66 23.05
C VAL A 151 3.43 -10.05 22.13
N VAL A 152 2.48 -9.29 22.69
CA VAL A 152 1.40 -8.70 21.89
C VAL A 152 1.96 -7.70 20.87
N ARG A 153 2.96 -6.88 21.25
CA ARG A 153 3.62 -5.93 20.31
C ARG A 153 4.42 -6.62 19.22
N PHE A 154 5.04 -7.76 19.51
CA PHE A 154 5.71 -8.55 18.47
C PHE A 154 4.73 -9.02 17.39
N PHE A 155 3.58 -9.58 17.79
CA PHE A 155 2.55 -10.01 16.85
C PHE A 155 1.85 -8.85 16.14
N LEU A 156 1.72 -7.70 16.81
CA LEU A 156 1.22 -6.46 16.20
C LEU A 156 2.11 -6.06 15.00
N GLY A 157 3.43 -6.07 15.18
CA GLY A 157 4.38 -5.77 14.10
C GLY A 157 4.26 -6.72 12.92
N ILE A 158 4.00 -8.01 13.17
CA ILE A 158 3.81 -9.02 12.12
C ILE A 158 2.55 -8.75 11.29
N ALA A 159 1.46 -8.32 11.94
CA ALA A 159 0.19 -8.04 11.28
C ALA A 159 0.23 -6.73 10.47
N GLU A 160 0.96 -5.72 10.96
CA GLU A 160 1.01 -4.40 10.32
C GLU A 160 1.92 -4.36 9.06
N ALA A 161 2.87 -5.29 8.94
CA ALA A 161 3.91 -5.28 7.90
C ALA A 161 3.39 -5.30 6.44
N CYS A 162 2.17 -5.78 6.20
CA CYS A 162 1.63 -5.87 4.84
C CYS A 162 0.86 -4.62 4.38
N ILE A 163 0.53 -3.69 5.29
CA ILE A 163 -0.47 -2.64 5.02
C ILE A 163 0.05 -1.63 3.99
N VAL A 164 1.24 -1.08 4.24
CA VAL A 164 1.90 -0.12 3.33
C VAL A 164 2.15 -0.73 1.94
N PRO A 165 2.81 -1.90 1.79
CA PRO A 165 3.04 -2.47 0.47
C PRO A 165 1.74 -2.82 -0.26
N ALA A 166 0.69 -3.25 0.45
CA ALA A 166 -0.62 -3.49 -0.16
C ALA A 166 -1.23 -2.20 -0.72
N PHE A 167 -1.15 -1.07 -0.01
CA PHE A 167 -1.61 0.22 -0.53
C PHE A 167 -0.82 0.68 -1.75
N LEU A 168 0.51 0.51 -1.76
CA LEU A 168 1.35 0.82 -2.92
C LEU A 168 0.96 -0.03 -4.13
N LEU A 169 0.72 -1.33 -3.93
CA LEU A 169 0.27 -2.23 -4.99
C LEU A 169 -1.10 -1.82 -5.54
N ILE A 170 -2.07 -1.54 -4.67
CA ILE A 170 -3.40 -1.06 -5.09
C ILE A 170 -3.27 0.24 -5.89
N LEU A 171 -2.46 1.20 -5.44
CA LEU A 171 -2.22 2.43 -6.19
C LEU A 171 -1.62 2.15 -7.58
N SER A 172 -0.66 1.21 -7.67
CA SER A 172 -0.06 0.80 -8.92
C SER A 172 -1.03 0.14 -9.90
N MET A 173 -2.08 -0.53 -9.39
CA MET A 173 -3.07 -1.24 -10.19
C MET A 173 -4.15 -0.32 -10.77
N PHE A 174 -4.40 0.84 -10.16
CA PHE A 174 -5.51 1.74 -10.53
C PHE A 174 -5.07 3.11 -11.06
N PHE A 175 -3.84 3.55 -10.81
CA PHE A 175 -3.36 4.89 -11.16
C PHE A 175 -2.05 4.87 -11.97
N THR A 176 -1.86 5.89 -12.82
CA THR A 176 -0.61 6.04 -13.60
C THR A 176 0.55 6.51 -12.71
N TYR A 177 1.80 6.34 -13.15
CA TYR A 177 2.97 6.77 -12.37
C TYR A 177 2.91 8.27 -12.00
N GLN A 178 2.49 9.12 -12.95
CA GLN A 178 2.32 10.56 -12.71
C GLN A 178 1.26 10.87 -11.65
N GLU A 179 0.20 10.06 -11.57
CA GLU A 179 -0.84 10.22 -10.57
C GLU A 179 -0.40 9.74 -9.21
N GLN A 180 0.28 8.59 -9.15
CA GLN A 180 0.84 8.05 -7.93
C GLN A 180 1.77 9.06 -7.25
N ALA A 181 2.61 9.76 -8.03
CA ALA A 181 3.49 10.81 -7.51
C ALA A 181 2.76 11.94 -6.77
N VAL A 182 1.50 12.21 -7.12
CA VAL A 182 0.65 13.23 -6.45
C VAL A 182 -0.17 12.60 -5.31
N LEU A 183 -0.62 11.36 -5.47
CA LEU A 183 -1.45 10.68 -4.46
C LEU A 183 -0.66 10.24 -3.22
N MET A 184 0.59 9.81 -3.39
CA MET A 184 1.46 9.41 -2.28
C MET A 184 1.66 10.53 -1.24
N PRO A 185 2.08 11.75 -1.62
CA PRO A 185 2.26 12.83 -0.64
C PRO A 185 0.94 13.25 0.01
N ILE A 186 -0.18 13.27 -0.73
CA ILE A 186 -1.51 13.56 -0.15
C ILE A 186 -1.86 12.54 0.94
N MET A 187 -1.67 11.25 0.66
CA MET A 187 -1.90 10.18 1.63
C MET A 187 -1.01 10.35 2.87
N TRP A 188 0.27 10.68 2.66
CA TRP A 188 1.23 10.91 3.74
C TRP A 188 0.87 12.12 4.59
N SER A 189 0.45 13.23 3.98
CA SER A 189 0.04 14.44 4.69
C SER A 189 -1.20 14.19 5.56
N ILE A 190 -2.19 13.42 5.07
CA ILE A 190 -3.38 13.07 5.85
C ILE A 190 -3.04 12.17 7.06
N GLY A 191 -2.04 11.29 6.91
CA GLY A 191 -1.55 10.48 8.02
C GLY A 191 -0.96 11.34 9.16
N ASN A 192 -0.15 12.34 8.82
CA ASN A 192 0.53 13.21 9.79
C ASN A 192 -0.39 14.27 10.43
N ALA A 193 -1.59 14.52 9.89
CA ALA A 193 -2.46 15.62 10.29
C ALA A 193 -3.35 15.35 11.53
N SER A 194 -3.09 14.31 12.33
CA SER A 194 -4.02 13.90 13.40
C SER A 194 -3.59 14.33 14.81
N PRO A 195 -4.31 15.28 15.45
CA PRO A 195 -4.31 15.47 16.89
C PRO A 195 -5.42 14.68 17.62
N ILE A 196 -6.16 13.78 16.95
CA ILE A 196 -7.37 13.16 17.50
C ILE A 196 -7.07 11.83 18.22
N ALA A 197 -7.63 11.74 19.43
CA ALA A 197 -7.43 10.73 20.48
C ALA A 197 -7.35 9.26 20.02
N SER A 198 -6.32 8.60 20.53
CA SER A 198 -5.90 7.22 20.29
C SER A 198 -6.82 6.12 20.82
N VAL A 199 -7.88 6.43 21.57
CA VAL A 199 -8.68 5.40 22.27
C VAL A 199 -9.92 4.97 21.48
N ILE A 200 -10.36 5.76 20.49
CA ILE A 200 -11.52 5.41 19.64
C ILE A 200 -11.10 4.56 18.43
N THR A 201 -9.79 4.50 18.13
CA THR A 201 -9.26 4.01 16.86
C THR A 201 -9.27 2.49 16.72
N ASP A 202 -9.17 1.73 17.81
CA ASP A 202 -9.03 0.26 17.77
C ASP A 202 -10.30 -0.45 17.27
N GLY A 203 -11.47 -0.04 17.77
CA GLY A 203 -12.74 -0.56 17.27
C GLY A 203 -13.03 -0.10 15.84
N VAL A 204 -12.66 1.14 15.51
CA VAL A 204 -12.80 1.70 14.15
C VAL A 204 -11.97 0.93 13.14
N THR A 205 -10.80 0.44 13.55
CA THR A 205 -9.90 -0.37 12.72
C THR A 205 -10.54 -1.68 12.28
N VAL A 206 -11.18 -2.41 13.21
CA VAL A 206 -11.86 -3.67 12.89
C VAL A 206 -13.05 -3.43 11.96
N VAL A 207 -13.85 -2.40 12.24
CA VAL A 207 -14.99 -2.00 11.39
C VAL A 207 -14.51 -1.57 10.01
N PHE A 208 -13.39 -0.86 9.92
CA PHE A 208 -12.79 -0.44 8.66
C PHE A 208 -12.24 -1.64 7.88
N GLY A 209 -11.56 -2.58 8.52
CA GLY A 209 -11.11 -3.83 7.89
C GLY A 209 -12.28 -4.64 7.32
N LEU A 210 -13.40 -4.74 8.04
CA LEU A 210 -14.64 -5.35 7.56
C LEU A 210 -15.24 -4.57 6.37
N ALA A 211 -15.23 -3.23 6.42
CA ALA A 211 -15.70 -2.40 5.32
C ALA A 211 -14.83 -2.59 4.06
N VAL A 212 -13.50 -2.68 4.20
CA VAL A 212 -12.58 -2.98 3.09
C VAL A 212 -12.88 -4.37 2.52
N TRP A 213 -13.12 -5.37 3.38
CA TRP A 213 -13.48 -6.71 2.92
C TRP A 213 -14.76 -6.74 2.07
N LEU A 214 -15.78 -5.99 2.49
CA LEU A 214 -17.11 -6.01 1.86
C LEU A 214 -17.23 -5.11 0.64
N PHE A 215 -16.66 -3.90 0.70
CA PHE A 215 -16.91 -2.86 -0.30
C PHE A 215 -15.76 -2.68 -1.29
N PHE A 216 -14.53 -3.08 -0.95
CA PHE A 216 -13.37 -2.79 -1.78
C PHE A 216 -13.12 -3.91 -2.81
N PRO A 217 -13.07 -3.61 -4.12
CA PRO A 217 -12.88 -4.62 -5.15
C PRO A 217 -11.41 -5.04 -5.28
N ASP A 218 -11.16 -6.36 -5.30
CA ASP A 218 -9.83 -6.99 -5.37
C ASP A 218 -8.99 -6.60 -6.60
N ASN A 219 -9.63 -6.24 -7.73
CA ASN A 219 -8.95 -6.01 -9.01
C ASN A 219 -9.80 -5.05 -9.88
N PRO A 220 -9.19 -4.16 -10.71
CA PRO A 220 -9.91 -3.37 -11.71
C PRO A 220 -10.82 -4.19 -12.64
N LEU A 221 -10.50 -5.47 -12.88
CA LEU A 221 -11.30 -6.44 -13.63
C LEU A 221 -12.59 -6.87 -12.92
N ARG A 222 -12.60 -6.85 -11.58
CA ARG A 222 -13.75 -7.21 -10.73
C ARG A 222 -14.43 -5.99 -10.10
N ALA A 223 -13.96 -4.78 -10.43
CA ALA A 223 -14.54 -3.54 -9.95
C ALA A 223 -16.00 -3.40 -10.41
N GLY A 224 -16.95 -3.70 -9.53
CA GLY A 224 -18.39 -3.57 -9.78
C GLY A 224 -18.84 -2.14 -10.13
N PHE A 225 -17.96 -1.15 -9.91
CA PHE A 225 -18.22 0.25 -10.23
C PHE A 225 -17.85 0.69 -11.65
N LEU A 226 -17.10 -0.12 -12.39
CA LEU A 226 -16.72 0.14 -13.79
C LEU A 226 -17.54 -0.75 -14.71
N THR A 227 -18.05 -0.17 -15.79
CA THR A 227 -18.64 -0.96 -16.90
C THR A 227 -17.55 -1.80 -17.57
N PRO A 228 -17.90 -2.92 -18.26
CA PRO A 228 -16.92 -3.77 -18.94
C PRO A 228 -15.99 -3.00 -19.91
N GLU A 229 -16.53 -1.97 -20.58
CA GLU A 229 -15.77 -1.09 -21.48
C GLU A 229 -14.80 -0.16 -20.71
N GLU A 230 -15.27 0.45 -19.61
CA GLU A 230 -14.43 1.30 -18.75
C GLU A 230 -13.27 0.52 -18.12
N ARG A 231 -13.48 -0.77 -17.81
CA ARG A 231 -12.42 -1.66 -17.29
C ARG A 231 -11.30 -1.87 -18.31
N ALA A 232 -11.66 -2.12 -19.57
CA ALA A 232 -10.69 -2.29 -20.64
C ALA A 232 -9.88 -1.00 -20.88
N GLN A 233 -10.56 0.15 -20.86
CA GLN A 233 -9.92 1.47 -20.98
C GLN A 233 -9.00 1.80 -19.79
N ALA A 234 -9.39 1.46 -18.56
CA ALA A 234 -8.55 1.63 -17.37
C ALA A 234 -7.25 0.80 -17.45
N ILE A 235 -7.32 -0.42 -18.00
CA ILE A 235 -6.15 -1.29 -18.19
C ILE A 235 -5.25 -0.74 -19.30
N LEU A 236 -5.82 -0.29 -20.42
CA LEU A 236 -5.05 0.34 -21.50
C LEU A 236 -4.27 1.56 -21.01
N ARG A 237 -4.87 2.34 -20.11
CA ARG A 237 -4.24 3.51 -19.51
C ARG A 237 -3.03 3.17 -18.65
N ILE A 238 -3.05 2.03 -17.96
CA ILE A 238 -2.00 1.61 -17.02
C ILE A 238 -0.95 0.74 -17.73
N LYS A 239 -1.23 0.27 -18.95
CA LYS A 239 -0.30 -0.51 -19.78
C LYS A 239 1.06 0.20 -19.98
N ASP A 240 1.05 1.52 -20.13
CA ASP A 240 2.27 2.32 -20.36
C ASP A 240 3.16 2.45 -19.12
N ASN A 241 2.67 2.10 -17.92
CA ASN A 241 3.46 2.17 -16.69
C ASN A 241 4.53 1.06 -16.57
N HIS A 242 4.58 0.09 -17.50
CA HIS A 242 5.38 -1.14 -17.38
C HIS A 242 5.15 -1.94 -16.07
N SER A 243 4.13 -1.57 -15.28
CA SER A 243 3.68 -2.27 -14.09
C SER A 243 2.73 -3.38 -14.52
N GLY A 244 3.17 -4.64 -14.39
CA GLY A 244 2.29 -5.79 -14.61
C GLY A 244 1.08 -5.70 -13.67
N ILE A 245 -0.13 -5.84 -14.24
CA ILE A 245 -1.38 -5.60 -13.50
C ILE A 245 -1.62 -6.69 -12.44
N GLU A 246 -1.07 -7.90 -12.61
CA GLU A 246 -1.02 -8.93 -11.56
C GLU A 246 -0.13 -10.11 -12.03
N GLN A 247 1.15 -10.15 -11.65
CA GLN A 247 2.05 -11.28 -11.96
C GLN A 247 2.16 -12.21 -10.73
N LYS A 248 1.40 -13.32 -10.75
CA LYS A 248 1.36 -14.31 -9.65
C LYS A 248 2.59 -15.22 -9.55
N HIS A 249 3.56 -15.07 -10.47
CA HIS A 249 4.75 -15.92 -10.56
C HIS A 249 6.03 -15.16 -10.17
N PHE A 250 6.62 -15.57 -9.05
CA PHE A 250 7.93 -15.08 -8.62
C PHE A 250 9.05 -15.54 -9.57
N LYS A 251 9.74 -14.59 -10.20
CA LYS A 251 10.88 -14.83 -11.09
C LYS A 251 12.19 -14.67 -10.32
N LYS A 252 12.75 -15.78 -9.84
CA LYS A 252 14.03 -15.82 -9.08
C LYS A 252 15.19 -15.10 -9.78
N TYR A 253 15.25 -15.17 -11.11
CA TYR A 253 16.28 -14.50 -11.89
C TYR A 253 16.21 -12.96 -11.73
N GLN A 254 15.02 -12.37 -11.81
CA GLN A 254 14.84 -10.92 -11.65
C GLN A 254 15.20 -10.46 -10.24
N PHE A 255 14.92 -11.29 -9.23
CA PHE A 255 15.35 -11.03 -7.86
C PHE A 255 16.89 -10.99 -7.74
N MET A 256 17.59 -11.96 -8.34
CA MET A 256 19.05 -12.00 -8.33
C MET A 256 19.68 -10.86 -9.14
N GLU A 257 19.01 -10.42 -10.20
CA GLU A 257 19.40 -9.25 -11.00
C GLU A 257 19.26 -7.95 -10.19
N ALA A 258 18.14 -7.76 -9.48
CA ALA A 258 17.92 -6.62 -8.60
C ALA A 258 18.95 -6.52 -7.47
N LEU A 259 19.37 -7.66 -6.89
CA LEU A 259 20.42 -7.68 -5.87
C LEU A 259 21.81 -7.28 -6.40
N LYS A 260 22.07 -7.47 -7.69
CA LYS A 260 23.35 -7.12 -8.34
C LYS A 260 23.35 -5.71 -8.92
N ASP A 261 22.19 -5.07 -9.04
CA ASP A 261 22.07 -3.74 -9.60
C ASP A 261 22.52 -2.66 -8.60
N PRO A 262 23.55 -1.85 -8.92
CA PRO A 262 24.02 -0.79 -8.03
C PRO A 262 22.98 0.32 -7.80
N LYS A 263 22.05 0.55 -8.74
CA LYS A 263 21.01 1.59 -8.56
C LYS A 263 20.03 1.19 -7.45
N SER A 264 19.68 -0.09 -7.37
CA SER A 264 18.85 -0.64 -6.30
C SER A 264 19.48 -0.41 -4.91
N TRP A 265 20.81 -0.55 -4.80
CA TRP A 265 21.54 -0.24 -3.55
C TRP A 265 21.60 1.26 -3.22
N LEU A 266 21.64 2.14 -4.22
CA LEU A 266 21.56 3.59 -3.99
C LEU A 266 20.19 4.00 -3.43
N PHE A 267 19.10 3.44 -3.96
CA PHE A 267 17.76 3.66 -3.41
C PHE A 267 17.61 3.09 -2.00
N PHE A 268 18.21 1.92 -1.74
CA PHE A 268 18.25 1.35 -0.40
C PHE A 268 18.98 2.26 0.59
N LEU A 269 20.16 2.77 0.24
CA LEU A 269 20.93 3.70 1.10
C LEU A 269 20.16 5.00 1.35
N HIS A 270 19.50 5.53 0.33
CA HIS A 270 18.64 6.70 0.47
C HIS A 270 17.49 6.43 1.46
N ALA A 271 16.73 5.35 1.25
CA ALA A 271 15.61 4.98 2.12
C ALA A 271 16.08 4.72 3.57
N TRP A 272 17.19 4.00 3.74
CA TRP A 272 17.80 3.79 5.06
C TRP A 272 18.12 5.11 5.74
N SER A 273 18.78 6.04 5.04
CA SER A 273 19.17 7.33 5.61
C SER A 273 17.96 8.17 6.02
N GLN A 274 16.87 8.11 5.24
CA GLN A 274 15.62 8.80 5.53
C GLN A 274 14.91 8.21 6.76
N GLU A 275 14.87 6.88 6.89
CA GLU A 275 14.24 6.23 8.05
C GLU A 275 15.04 6.42 9.34
N MET A 276 16.37 6.55 9.26
CA MET A 276 17.19 6.92 10.42
C MET A 276 16.79 8.30 10.99
N ALA A 277 16.47 9.26 10.13
CA ALA A 277 15.99 10.58 10.57
C ALA A 277 14.59 10.49 11.19
N ASN A 278 13.69 9.68 10.62
CA ASN A 278 12.34 9.47 11.15
C ASN A 278 12.33 8.83 12.55
N GLY A 279 13.26 7.91 12.82
CA GLY A 279 13.37 7.24 14.13
C GLY A 279 13.56 8.22 15.29
N MET A 280 14.31 9.31 15.07
CA MET A 280 14.50 10.37 16.07
C MET A 280 13.21 11.14 16.34
N THR A 281 12.41 11.38 15.30
CA THR A 281 11.14 12.10 15.43
C THR A 281 10.13 11.36 16.29
N ASN A 282 10.07 10.04 16.17
CA ASN A 282 9.17 9.21 16.97
C ASN A 282 9.56 9.14 18.45
N GLN A 283 10.80 9.50 18.81
CA GLN A 283 11.28 9.51 20.20
C GLN A 283 11.15 10.89 20.87
N TYR A 284 10.66 11.92 20.18
CA TYR A 284 10.54 13.28 20.74
C TYR A 284 9.74 13.32 22.05
N SER A 285 8.64 12.57 22.16
CA SER A 285 7.83 12.52 23.38
C SER A 285 8.60 12.00 24.60
N LEU A 286 9.48 11.01 24.42
CA LEU A 286 10.35 10.50 25.49
C LEU A 286 11.43 11.51 25.87
N ILE A 287 12.00 12.19 24.88
CA ILE A 287 13.01 13.22 25.07
C ILE A 287 12.41 14.37 25.90
N ILE A 288 11.20 14.83 25.55
CA ILE A 288 10.48 15.87 26.29
C ILE A 288 10.19 15.41 27.74
N ASN A 289 9.73 14.17 27.95
CA ASN A 289 9.52 13.63 29.30
C ASN A 289 10.84 13.57 30.11
N SER A 290 11.95 13.24 29.46
CA SER A 290 13.28 13.22 30.11
C SER A 290 13.76 14.61 30.54
N PHE A 291 13.39 15.67 29.83
CA PHE A 291 13.70 17.06 30.21
C PHE A 291 12.71 17.64 31.22
N GLY A 292 11.45 17.20 31.23
CA GLY A 292 10.37 17.71 32.08
C GLY A 292 10.42 17.29 33.56
N ARG A 293 11.21 16.28 33.95
CA ARG A 293 11.37 15.87 35.36
C ARG A 293 12.40 16.69 36.16
N TYR A 294 13.04 17.70 35.56
CA TYR A 294 14.00 18.56 36.27
C TYR A 294 13.40 19.88 36.78
N VAL A 295 12.11 20.14 36.51
CA VAL A 295 11.42 21.33 37.01
C VAL A 295 10.04 20.91 37.53
N LEU A 296 10.02 20.33 38.73
CA LEU A 296 8.98 20.47 39.78
C LEU A 296 9.41 19.67 41.00
#